data_AF-A0A9E0E890-F1
#
_entry.id   AF-A0A9E0E890-F1
#
_cell.length_a   1.000
_cell.length_b   1.000
_cell.length_c   1.000
_cell.angle_alpha   90.00
_cell.angle_beta   90.00
_cell.angle_gamma   90.00
#
_symmetry.space_group_name_H-M   'P 1'
#
loop_
_entity.id
_entity.type
_entity.pdbx_description
1 polymer ?
#
loop_
_entity_poly.entity_id
_entity_poly.type
_entity_poly.pdbx_seq_one_letter_code
_entity_poly.pdbx_strand_id
1 'polypeptide(L)'
;MQKAYLIDPPEGWRFGFPKSWDQSDDPMTVTSEGMAHWLLANEYPQEQIDLYWPKLYVRVLGPTENCVSMRSAMAAINALDRAIERPLLSDGRPIDSV
;
A
#
# COMPACT_ATOMS: atom_id res chain seq x y z
N MET A 1 7.81 -10.88 3.79
CA MET A 1 6.77 -9.83 3.80
C MET A 1 6.72 -9.19 2.43
N GLN A 2 5.53 -8.93 1.90
CA GLN A 2 5.39 -8.23 0.62
C GLN A 2 5.58 -6.73 0.89
N LYS A 3 6.57 -6.12 0.26
CA LYS A 3 6.83 -4.67 0.37
C LYS A 3 5.72 -3.95 -0.38
N ALA A 4 4.99 -3.07 0.29
CA ALA A 4 3.99 -2.21 -0.35
C ALA A 4 4.64 -0.87 -0.66
N TYR A 5 4.62 -0.50 -1.95
CA TYR A 5 5.07 0.81 -2.42
C TYR A 5 3.86 1.58 -2.93
N LEU A 6 3.88 2.89 -2.77
CA LEU A 6 2.93 3.81 -3.39
C LEU A 6 3.68 4.61 -4.46
N ILE A 7 3.15 4.65 -5.68
CA ILE A 7 3.71 5.43 -6.79
C ILE A 7 2.94 6.74 -6.90
N ASP A 8 3.67 7.84 -6.95
CA ASP A 8 3.16 9.20 -7.03
C ASP A 8 3.84 9.95 -8.19
N PRO A 9 3.25 9.96 -9.39
CA PRO A 9 3.77 10.69 -10.54
C PRO A 9 3.50 12.21 -10.41
N PRO A 10 4.19 13.06 -11.19
CA PRO A 10 3.92 14.50 -11.22
C PRO A 10 2.43 14.78 -11.45
N GLU A 11 1.84 15.71 -10.69
CA GLU A 11 0.41 16.01 -10.80
C GLU A 11 -0.54 14.80 -10.64
N GLY A 12 -0.04 13.66 -10.13
CA GLY A 12 -0.78 12.41 -10.01
C GLY A 12 -2.05 12.52 -9.18
N TRP A 13 -2.09 13.45 -8.22
CA TRP A 13 -3.28 13.77 -7.42
C TRP A 13 -4.51 14.13 -8.26
N ARG A 14 -4.34 14.65 -9.48
CA ARG A 14 -5.46 14.93 -10.40
C ARG A 14 -6.08 13.67 -11.00
N PHE A 15 -5.34 12.55 -10.95
CA PHE A 15 -5.68 11.27 -11.58
C PHE A 15 -5.81 10.13 -10.57
N GLY A 16 -5.96 10.47 -9.28
CA GLY A 16 -6.19 9.49 -8.21
C GLY A 16 -4.94 8.78 -7.70
N PHE A 17 -3.75 9.37 -7.89
CA PHE A 17 -2.51 8.94 -7.23
C PHE A 17 -2.32 9.64 -5.87
N PRO A 18 -1.52 9.09 -4.95
CA PRO A 18 -0.69 7.87 -5.07
C PRO A 18 -1.49 6.57 -5.18
N LYS A 19 -0.99 5.62 -6.00
CA LYS A 19 -1.58 4.28 -6.16
C LYS A 19 -0.61 3.19 -5.71
N SER A 20 -1.16 2.10 -5.16
CA SER A 20 -0.38 0.95 -4.70
C SER A 20 0.28 0.23 -5.86
N TRP A 21 1.58 0.01 -5.74
CA TRP A 21 2.34 -0.90 -6.58
C TRP A 21 2.21 -2.31 -6.02
N ASP A 22 1.43 -3.13 -6.70
CA ASP A 22 1.11 -4.51 -6.35
C ASP A 22 1.91 -5.54 -7.17
N GLN A 23 2.84 -5.10 -8.01
CA GLN A 23 3.72 -6.01 -8.73
C GLN A 23 4.71 -6.68 -7.79
N SER A 24 5.17 -7.89 -8.15
CA SER A 24 6.15 -8.65 -7.38
C SER A 24 7.51 -7.96 -7.28
N ASP A 25 7.81 -7.08 -8.23
CA ASP A 25 9.13 -6.51 -8.43
C ASP A 25 9.26 -5.15 -7.73
N ASP A 26 10.47 -4.81 -7.28
CA ASP A 26 10.74 -3.51 -6.65
C ASP A 26 10.56 -2.40 -7.71
N PRO A 27 9.70 -1.39 -7.48
CA PRO A 27 9.50 -0.30 -8.44
C PRO A 27 10.80 0.46 -8.76
N MET A 28 11.81 0.40 -7.90
CA MET A 28 13.13 0.98 -8.16
C MET A 28 13.95 0.22 -9.21
N THR A 29 13.58 -1.02 -9.53
CA THR A 29 14.25 -1.87 -10.53
C THR A 29 13.54 -1.89 -11.88
N VAL A 30 12.36 -1.26 -11.97
CA VAL A 30 11.55 -1.21 -13.18
C VAL A 30 12.17 -0.22 -14.17
N THR A 31 12.16 -0.57 -15.46
CA THR A 31 12.62 0.36 -16.51
C THR A 31 11.66 1.55 -16.64
N SER A 32 12.12 2.68 -17.18
CA SER A 32 11.24 3.83 -17.44
C SER A 32 10.03 3.45 -18.31
N GLU A 33 10.20 2.52 -19.26
CA GLU A 33 9.14 2.01 -20.12
C GLU A 33 8.12 1.18 -19.34
N GLY A 34 8.60 0.30 -18.45
CA GLY A 34 7.74 -0.47 -17.55
C GLY A 34 6.93 0.43 -16.61
N MET A 35 7.55 1.49 -16.08
CA MET A 35 6.86 2.46 -15.24
C MET A 35 5.80 3.25 -16.03
N ALA A 36 6.13 3.70 -17.24
CA ALA A 36 5.18 4.39 -18.11
C ALA A 36 3.96 3.52 -18.46
N HIS A 37 4.18 2.24 -18.81
CA HIS A 37 3.08 1.30 -19.07
C HIS A 37 2.17 1.12 -17.84
N TRP A 38 2.75 1.02 -16.64
CA TRP A 38 1.95 0.89 -15.43
C TRP A 38 1.15 2.17 -15.12
N LEU A 39 1.73 3.35 -15.33
CA LEU A 39 1.04 4.63 -15.19
C LEU A 39 -0.16 4.74 -16.15
N LEU A 40 0.00 4.37 -17.41
CA LEU A 40 -1.09 4.35 -18.41
C LEU A 40 -2.20 3.37 -18.01
N ALA A 41 -1.84 2.17 -17.57
CA ALA A 41 -2.80 1.18 -17.08
C ALA A 41 -3.58 1.67 -15.84
N ASN A 42 -3.02 2.62 -15.11
CA ASN A 42 -3.62 3.26 -13.95
C ASN A 42 -4.23 4.64 -14.25
N GLU A 43 -4.53 4.93 -15.53
CA GLU A 43 -5.24 6.12 -15.98
C GLU A 43 -4.46 7.45 -15.79
N TYR A 44 -3.14 7.38 -15.67
CA TYR A 44 -2.29 8.56 -15.78
C TYR A 44 -2.16 8.95 -17.27
N PRO A 45 -2.34 10.23 -17.66
CA PRO A 45 -2.40 10.60 -19.07
C PRO A 45 -1.08 10.40 -19.83
N GLN A 46 -1.17 9.92 -21.08
CA GLN A 46 -0.02 9.81 -21.99
C GLN A 46 0.70 11.15 -22.17
N GLU A 47 -0.06 12.25 -22.32
CA GLU A 47 0.49 13.60 -22.48
C GLU A 47 1.40 14.00 -21.31
N GLN A 48 1.06 13.57 -20.10
CA GLN A 48 1.87 13.81 -18.91
C GLN A 48 3.14 12.97 -18.93
N ILE A 49 3.06 11.71 -19.39
CA ILE A 49 4.25 10.84 -19.53
C ILE A 49 5.22 11.43 -20.56
N ASP A 50 4.71 11.88 -21.70
CA ASP A 50 5.50 12.43 -22.80
C ASP A 50 6.26 13.70 -22.38
N LEU A 51 5.66 14.54 -21.52
CA LEU A 51 6.29 15.75 -20.97
C LEU A 51 7.53 15.45 -20.12
N TYR A 52 7.54 14.31 -19.43
CA TYR A 52 8.64 13.90 -18.56
C TYR A 52 9.52 12.81 -19.18
N TRP A 53 9.22 12.36 -20.40
CA TRP A 53 9.99 11.35 -21.10
C TRP A 53 11.37 11.88 -21.54
N PRO A 54 12.45 11.06 -21.54
CA PRO A 54 12.57 9.70 -21.02
C PRO A 54 12.91 9.63 -19.52
N LYS A 55 13.01 10.79 -18.86
CA LYS A 55 13.41 10.94 -17.47
C LYS A 55 12.18 11.06 -16.56
N LEU A 56 11.24 10.14 -16.70
CA LEU A 56 10.00 10.14 -15.94
C LEU A 56 10.32 10.00 -14.44
N TYR A 57 10.27 11.10 -13.69
CA TYR A 57 10.53 11.12 -12.26
C TYR A 57 9.23 10.89 -11.50
N VAL A 58 9.05 9.67 -10.99
CA VAL A 58 7.98 9.33 -10.05
C VAL A 58 8.51 9.34 -8.62
N ARG A 59 7.70 9.80 -7.68
CA ARG A 59 7.98 9.62 -6.25
C ARG A 59 7.50 8.23 -5.85
N VAL A 60 8.39 7.49 -5.22
CA VAL A 60 8.08 6.18 -4.63
C VAL A 60 7.99 6.37 -3.11
N LEU A 61 6.79 6.13 -2.56
CA LEU A 61 6.49 6.23 -1.14
C LEU A 61 6.48 4.82 -0.53
N GLY A 62 7.54 4.49 0.22
CA GLY A 62 7.73 3.21 0.94
C GLY A 62 8.76 2.26 0.30
N PRO A 63 9.12 1.15 0.98
CA PRO A 63 8.97 0.91 2.40
C PRO A 63 10.18 1.46 3.16
N THR A 64 9.94 2.27 4.20
CA THR A 64 10.75 2.10 5.40
C THR A 64 10.35 0.75 6.00
N GLU A 65 11.30 0.08 6.64
CA GLU A 65 11.33 -1.35 6.98
C GLU A 65 10.17 -1.87 7.87
N ASN A 66 9.18 -1.02 8.18
CA ASN A 66 8.10 -1.23 9.14
C ASN A 66 6.67 -1.08 8.59
N CYS A 67 6.45 -1.04 7.27
CA CYS A 67 5.09 -0.97 6.74
C CYS A 67 4.39 -2.34 6.79
N VAL A 68 3.71 -2.63 7.90
CA VAL A 68 2.73 -3.73 7.98
C VAL A 68 1.68 -3.50 6.88
N SER A 69 1.45 -4.49 6.00
CA SER A 69 0.46 -4.34 4.93
C SER A 69 -0.91 -3.95 5.52
N MET A 70 -1.68 -3.10 4.82
CA MET A 70 -3.01 -2.67 5.29
C MET A 70 -3.91 -3.89 5.63
N ARG A 71 -3.78 -4.98 4.87
CA ARG A 71 -4.50 -6.24 5.12
C ARG A 71 -4.03 -6.94 6.40
N SER A 72 -2.72 -6.94 6.68
CA SER A 72 -2.15 -7.47 7.92
C SER A 72 -2.51 -6.60 9.13
N ALA A 73 -2.54 -5.27 8.97
CA ALA A 73 -2.98 -4.34 10.00
C ALA A 73 -4.47 -4.55 10.31
N MET A 74 -5.31 -4.67 9.28
CA MET A 74 -6.75 -4.93 9.44
C MET A 74 -7.01 -6.30 10.09
N ALA A 75 -6.24 -7.32 9.71
CA ALA A 75 -6.33 -8.65 10.33
C ALA A 75 -5.91 -8.62 11.80
N ALA A 76 -4.88 -7.85 12.16
CA ALA A 76 -4.43 -7.69 13.53
C ALA A 76 -5.46 -6.94 14.39
N ILE A 77 -6.08 -5.88 13.87
CA ILE A 77 -7.16 -5.16 14.55
C ILE A 77 -8.36 -6.08 14.80
N ASN A 78 -8.80 -6.81 13.76
CA ASN A 78 -9.91 -7.76 13.89
C ASN A 78 -9.60 -8.89 14.88
N ALA A 79 -8.35 -9.34 14.95
CA ALA A 79 -7.92 -10.33 15.94
C ALA A 79 -7.90 -9.77 17.36
N LEU A 80 -7.53 -8.49 17.52
CA LEU A 80 -7.56 -7.79 18.81
C LEU A 80 -9.00 -7.57 19.30
N ASP A 81 -9.91 -7.15 18.42
CA ASP A 81 -11.33 -6.99 18.76
C ASP A 81 -11.96 -8.31 19.23
N ARG A 82 -11.64 -9.43 18.57
CA ARG A 82 -12.06 -10.77 19.02
C ARG A 82 -11.45 -11.19 20.36
N ALA A 83 -10.27 -10.69 20.69
CA ALA A 83 -9.63 -10.95 21.97
C ALA A 83 -10.20 -10.08 23.11
N ILE A 84 -10.86 -8.97 22.78
CA ILE A 84 -11.54 -8.09 23.75
C ILE A 84 -12.93 -8.65 24.12
N GLU A 85 -13.58 -9.42 23.25
CA GLU A 85 -14.74 -10.24 23.60
C GLU A 85 -14.35 -11.48 24.43
N ARG A 86 -13.71 -11.25 25.58
CA ARG A 86 -13.56 -12.30 26.59
C ARG A 86 -14.93 -12.53 27.24
N PRO A 87 -15.54 -13.73 27.13
CA PRO A 87 -16.71 -14.04 27.91
C PRO A 87 -16.34 -13.93 29.39
N LEU A 88 -16.93 -12.95 30.05
CA LEU A 88 -16.86 -12.79 31.49
C LEU A 88 -17.82 -13.80 32.12
N LEU A 89 -17.44 -14.35 33.27
CA LEU A 89 -18.39 -15.00 34.16
C LEU A 89 -19.49 -14.00 34.56
N SER A 90 -20.63 -14.49 35.04
CA SER A 90 -21.75 -13.63 35.48
C SER A 90 -21.38 -12.65 36.60
N ASP A 91 -20.23 -12.84 37.24
CA ASP A 91 -19.65 -11.97 38.27
C ASP A 91 -18.54 -11.02 37.74
N GLY A 92 -18.32 -10.98 36.42
CA GLY A 92 -17.38 -10.06 35.76
C GLY A 92 -15.93 -10.53 35.68
N ARG A 93 -15.60 -11.77 36.09
CA ARG A 93 -14.22 -12.29 36.03
C ARG A 93 -13.91 -13.00 34.69
N PRO A 94 -12.67 -12.91 34.15
CA PRO A 94 -12.27 -13.67 32.96
C PRO A 94 -12.29 -15.18 33.23
N ILE A 95 -12.79 -15.98 32.28
CA ILE A 95 -12.92 -17.44 32.39
C ILE A 95 -11.58 -18.16 32.65
N ASP A 96 -10.46 -17.62 32.18
CA ASP A 96 -9.14 -18.27 32.24
C ASP A 96 -8.43 -18.09 33.61
N SER A 97 -9.11 -17.64 34.65
CA SER A 97 -8.50 -17.28 35.95
C SER A 97 -8.37 -18.47 36.94
N VAL A 98 -8.36 -19.71 36.45
CA VAL A 98 -8.29 -20.95 37.27
C VAL A 98 -6.98 -21.69 37.03
#